data_AF-A0AAV4XZQ7-F1
#
_entry.id   AF-A0AAV4XZQ7-F1
#
_cell.length_a   1.000
_cell.length_b   1.000
_cell.length_c   1.000
_cell.angle_alpha   90.00
_cell.angle_beta   90.00
_cell.angle_gamma   90.00
#
_symmetry.space_group_name_H-M   'P 1'
#
loop_
_entity.id
_entity.type
_entity.pdbx_description
1 polymer ?
#
loop_
_entity_poly.entity_id
_entity_poly.type
_entity_poly.pdbx_seq_one_letter_code
_entity_poly.pdbx_strand_id
1 'polypeptide(L)' 'MPSKKQYNLVNDDAYDSRIPLYNEEAFQHGITFNAKYIGSLDVPRPSSRVEIVAAMRRIRYEFKANSMKKKK' A
#
# COMPACT_ATOMS: atom_id res chain seq x y z
N MET A 1 -7.92 22.12 -11.93
CA MET A 1 -8.37 20.93 -11.18
C MET A 1 -7.23 19.94 -11.14
N PRO A 2 -6.58 19.65 -10.00
CA PRO A 2 -5.44 18.75 -9.98
C PRO A 2 -5.89 17.33 -10.37
N SER A 3 -5.20 16.77 -11.36
CA SER A 3 -5.46 15.49 -12.01
C SER A 3 -5.84 14.39 -11.02
N LYS A 4 -7.05 13.85 -11.18
CA LYS A 4 -7.49 12.63 -10.50
C LYS A 4 -6.78 11.44 -11.17
N LYS A 5 -6.00 10.71 -10.35
CA LYS A 5 -5.63 9.29 -10.49
C LYS A 5 -4.37 8.96 -11.30
N GLN A 6 -3.19 9.21 -10.70
CA GLN A 6 -1.99 8.39 -10.87
C GLN A 6 -1.87 7.31 -9.77
N TYR A 7 -3.00 6.78 -9.32
CA TYR A 7 -2.96 5.54 -8.54
C TYR A 7 -3.36 4.46 -9.50
N ASN A 8 -2.41 3.57 -9.81
CA ASN A 8 -2.67 2.37 -10.60
C ASN A 8 -3.77 1.59 -9.85
N LEU A 9 -5.01 1.70 -10.33
CA LEU A 9 -6.18 1.05 -9.78
C LEU A 9 -6.05 -0.41 -10.17
N VAL A 10 -5.27 -1.20 -9.39
CA VAL A 10 -5.11 -2.66 -9.46
C VAL A 10 -5.66 -3.27 -10.75
N ASN A 11 -5.03 -2.91 -11.87
CA ASN A 11 -5.34 -3.44 -13.19
C ASN A 11 -4.01 -3.95 -13.66
N ASP A 12 -3.70 -5.19 -13.30
CA ASP A 12 -2.76 -6.05 -13.99
C ASP A 12 -2.88 -7.44 -13.35
N ASP A 13 -3.89 -8.20 -13.78
CA ASP A 13 -3.82 -9.68 -13.78
C ASP A 13 -2.78 -10.16 -14.83
N ALA A 14 -1.93 -9.27 -15.36
CA ALA A 14 -0.87 -9.56 -16.32
C ALA A 14 0.23 -10.44 -15.74
N TYR A 15 0.33 -10.52 -14.41
CA TYR A 15 1.21 -11.43 -13.71
C TYR A 15 0.38 -12.46 -12.96
N ASP A 16 0.64 -13.75 -13.22
CA ASP A 16 0.11 -14.83 -12.39
C ASP A 16 0.61 -14.60 -10.95
N SER A 17 -0.32 -14.23 -10.06
CA SER A 17 -0.02 -13.96 -8.64
C SER A 17 0.64 -15.13 -7.89
N ARG A 18 0.67 -16.33 -8.50
CA ARG A 18 1.38 -17.51 -7.99
C ARG A 18 2.87 -17.49 -8.31
N ILE A 19 3.32 -16.64 -9.24
CA ILE A 19 4.72 -16.53 -9.67
C ILE A 19 5.33 -15.28 -9.01
N PRO A 20 6.39 -15.43 -8.19
CA PRO A 20 7.10 -14.30 -7.62
C PRO A 20 7.68 -13.38 -8.70
N LEU A 21 7.43 -12.08 -8.58
CA LEU A 21 7.97 -11.05 -9.49
C LEU A 21 9.49 -10.89 -9.36
N TYR A 22 10.03 -11.15 -8.17
CA TYR A 22 11.46 -11.08 -7.86
C TYR A 22 11.97 -12.48 -7.51
N ASN A 23 13.22 -12.77 -7.87
CA ASN A 23 13.85 -14.03 -7.48
C ASN A 23 14.13 -14.06 -5.96
N GLU A 24 14.41 -15.26 -5.44
CA GLU A 24 14.66 -15.47 -4.01
C GLU A 24 15.86 -14.66 -3.50
N GLU A 25 16.93 -14.57 -4.29
CA GLU A 25 18.13 -13.82 -3.92
C GLU A 25 17.84 -12.32 -3.72
N ALA A 26 17.06 -11.70 -4.61
CA ALA A 26 16.63 -10.31 -4.44
C ALA A 26 15.73 -10.14 -3.21
N PHE A 27 14.89 -11.13 -2.89
CA PHE A 27 14.11 -11.11 -1.66
C PHE A 27 15.00 -11.13 -0.41
N GLN A 28 16.02 -11.99 -0.38
CA GLN A 28 16.96 -12.08 0.75
C GLN A 28 17.79 -10.81 0.94
N HIS A 29 18.20 -10.14 -0.14
CA HIS A 29 18.90 -8.86 -0.06
C HIS A 29 17.99 -7.66 0.23
N GLY A 30 16.68 -7.83 0.10
CA GLY A 30 15.68 -6.80 0.32
C GLY A 30 15.27 -6.10 -0.98
N ILE A 31 13.96 -6.05 -1.21
CA ILE A 31 13.35 -5.42 -2.39
C ILE A 31 12.93 -3.99 -2.03
N THR A 32 13.52 -3.01 -2.71
CA THR A 32 13.16 -1.60 -2.54
C THR A 32 12.09 -1.18 -3.54
N PHE A 33 11.09 -0.44 -3.08
CA PHE A 33 10.09 0.17 -3.95
C PHE A 33 9.79 1.60 -3.50
N ASN A 34 9.44 2.45 -4.46
CA ASN A 34 9.07 3.84 -4.17
C ASN A 34 7.65 3.87 -3.58
N ALA A 35 7.56 4.24 -2.30
CA ALA A 35 6.29 4.38 -1.60
C ALA A 35 6.23 5.69 -0.83
N LYS A 36 5.01 6.10 -0.45
CA LYS A 36 4.78 7.28 0.38
C LYS A 36 4.24 6.84 1.73
N TYR A 37 4.99 7.12 2.80
CA TYR A 37 4.53 6.78 4.14
C TYR A 37 3.32 7.65 4.52
N ILE A 38 2.19 6.99 4.82
CA ILE A 38 0.93 7.67 5.14
C ILE A 38 0.66 7.80 6.63
N GLY A 39 1.34 7.02 7.47
CA GLY A 39 1.08 6.90 8.91
C GLY A 39 0.97 5.45 9.37
N SER A 40 0.88 5.28 10.68
CA SER A 40 0.68 4.00 11.37
C SER A 40 -0.40 4.16 12.44
N LEU A 41 -1.21 3.12 12.62
CA LEU A 41 -2.29 3.07 13.60
C LEU A 41 -2.43 1.64 14.07
N ASP A 42 -2.72 1.45 15.35
CA ASP A 42 -3.11 0.15 15.88
C ASP A 42 -4.50 -0.22 15.37
N VAL A 43 -4.58 -1.37 14.70
CA VAL A 43 -5.81 -1.93 14.13
C VAL A 43 -5.94 -3.40 14.52
N PRO A 44 -7.15 -3.94 14.68
CA PRO A 44 -7.35 -5.38 14.79
C PRO A 44 -6.73 -6.11 13.59
N ARG A 45 -6.17 -7.32 13.83
CA ARG A 45 -5.53 -8.11 12.78
C ARG A 45 -6.54 -8.43 11.66
N PRO A 46 -6.37 -7.91 10.44
CA PRO A 46 -7.27 -8.20 9.34
C PRO A 46 -7.04 -9.61 8.81
N SER A 47 -8.12 -10.30 8.45
CA SER A 47 -8.14 -11.67 7.95
C SER A 47 -8.57 -11.77 6.47
N SER A 48 -9.22 -10.72 5.96
CA SER A 48 -9.73 -10.67 4.59
C SER A 48 -9.19 -9.47 3.81
N ARG A 49 -9.20 -9.56 2.48
CA ARG A 49 -8.85 -8.44 1.59
C ARG A 49 -9.68 -7.19 1.90
N VAL A 50 -10.96 -7.36 2.24
CA VAL A 50 -11.87 -6.25 2.56
C VAL A 50 -11.43 -5.56 3.85
N GLU A 51 -11.07 -6.33 4.89
CA GLU A 51 -10.58 -5.78 6.16
C GLU A 51 -9.24 -5.06 5.99
N ILE A 52 -8.32 -5.59 5.18
CA ILE A 52 -7.05 -4.93 4.85
C ILE A 52 -7.30 -3.57 4.21
N VAL A 53 -8.21 -3.49 3.24
CA VAL A 53 -8.57 -2.24 2.57
C VAL A 53 -9.26 -1.27 3.53
N ALA A 54 -10.12 -1.76 4.42
CA ALA A 54 -10.79 -0.94 5.43
C ALA A 54 -9.77 -0.32 6.41
N ALA A 55 -8.83 -1.12 6.93
CA ALA A 55 -7.75 -0.65 7.82
C ALA A 55 -6.87 0.41 7.13
N MET A 56 -6.45 0.16 5.89
CA MET A 56 -5.67 1.12 5.08
C MET A 56 -6.41 2.45 4.86
N ARG A 57 -7.72 2.41 4.63
CA ARG A 57 -8.57 3.61 4.50
C ARG A 57 -8.65 4.38 5.82
N ARG A 58 -8.80 3.68 6.94
CA ARG A 58 -8.84 4.28 8.29
C ARG A 58 -7.54 5.05 8.59
N ILE A 59 -6.39 4.40 8.45
CA ILE A 59 -5.06 5.03 8.63
C ILE A 59 -4.96 6.29 7.75
N ARG A 60 -5.31 6.18 6.47
CA ARG A 60 -5.23 7.31 5.54
C ARG A 60 -6.08 8.50 5.97
N TYR A 61 -7.30 8.27 6.46
CA TYR A 61 -8.21 9.36 6.81
C TYR A 61 -7.85 10.02 8.14
N GLU A 62 -7.44 9.26 9.14
CA GLU A 62 -6.95 9.81 10.41
C GLU A 62 -5.73 10.73 10.17
N PHE A 63 -4.75 10.28 9.38
CA PHE A 63 -3.57 11.09 9.07
C PHE A 63 -3.82 12.24 8.08
N LYS A 64 -4.85 12.12 7.22
CA LYS A 64 -5.30 13.23 6.36
C LYS A 64 -5.97 14.34 7.19
N ALA A 65 -6.82 13.97 8.15
CA ALA A 65 -7.50 14.93 9.03
C ALA A 65 -6.49 15.68 9.91
N ASN A 66 -5.45 14.98 10.38
CA ASN A 66 -4.42 15.55 11.25
C ASN A 66 -3.32 16.35 10.52
N SER A 67 -3.43 16.59 9.21
CA SER A 67 -2.47 17.37 8.40
C SER A 67 -1.00 16.95 8.55
N MET A 68 -0.75 15.69 8.92
CA MET A 68 0.61 15.19 9.08
C MET A 68 1.25 15.07 7.69
N LYS A 69 2.36 15.78 7.49
CA LYS A 69 3.12 15.74 6.23
C LYS A 69 3.65 14.32 6.03
N LYS A 70 3.11 13.63 5.03
CA LYS A 70 3.59 12.34 4.56
C LYS A 70 5.09 12.44 4.26
N LYS A 71 5.88 11.58 4.90
CA LYS A 71 7.33 11.49 4.65
C LYS A 71 7.59 10.76 3.32
N LYS A 72 8.62 11.22 2.61
CA LYS A 72 9.10 10.63 1.35
C LYS A 72 10.08 9.50 1.67
#